data_AF-A0A7L6A737-F1
#
_entry.id   AF-A0A7L6A737-F1
#
_cell.length_a   1.000
_cell.length_b   1.000
_cell.length_c   1.000
_cell.angle_alpha   90.00
_cell.angle_beta   90.00
_cell.angle_gamma   90.00
#
_symmetry.space_group_name_H-M   'P 1'
#
loop_
_entity.id
_entity.type
_entity.pdbx_description
1 polymer ?
#
loop_
_entity_poly.entity_id
_entity_poly.type
_entity_poly.pdbx_seq_one_letter_code
_entity_poly.pdbx_strand_id
1 'polypeptide(L)'
;MTMARFVLRRPWVAVIGFLSFLAAAAEPLIFDSCLDVQGGTVTAVADREQAMLVRSDSRQGQPAIRYNPDVLPGLGSAARLFFYAHQCARLGLPAGTAESAAEIARQADCLGLGALLGGKLLQREDVPALQAALTFSDADWAVLPGPPRSFDLASCRVSGGGVLQLPLARQPSARQTAWNNCIHACGDRLWNCQKRCGHADCASCLSAFGLCKSGCGADPAARIQY
;
A
#
# COMPACT_ATOMS: atom_id res chain seq x y z
N MET A 1 -0.68 -80.10 -28.98
CA MET A 1 -0.65 -78.72 -29.47
C MET A 1 -1.22 -77.82 -28.39
N THR A 2 -0.33 -77.10 -27.71
CA THR A 2 -0.58 -76.24 -26.56
C THR A 2 -1.11 -74.89 -27.05
N MET A 3 -2.23 -74.41 -26.50
CA MET A 3 -2.73 -73.07 -26.77
C MET A 3 -3.19 -72.43 -25.45
N ALA A 4 -2.27 -71.68 -24.84
CA ALA A 4 -2.56 -70.81 -23.72
C ALA A 4 -3.31 -69.57 -24.25
N ARG A 5 -4.40 -69.17 -23.58
CA ARG A 5 -5.02 -67.86 -23.79
C ARG A 5 -5.17 -67.13 -22.46
N PHE A 6 -4.62 -65.93 -22.50
CA PHE A 6 -4.34 -64.98 -21.43
C PHE A 6 -5.60 -64.46 -20.74
N VAL A 7 -5.51 -64.37 -19.41
CA VAL A 7 -6.43 -63.64 -18.53
C VAL A 7 -6.15 -62.14 -18.67
N LEU A 8 -7.09 -61.37 -19.22
CA LEU A 8 -7.02 -59.90 -19.20
C LEU A 8 -7.58 -59.37 -17.87
N ARG A 9 -6.69 -59.03 -16.92
CA ARG A 9 -7.02 -58.22 -15.75
C ARG A 9 -7.21 -56.76 -16.19
N ARG A 10 -8.38 -56.18 -15.95
CA ARG A 10 -8.64 -54.73 -16.05
C ARG A 10 -8.17 -54.05 -14.76
N PRO A 11 -7.13 -53.18 -14.76
CA PRO A 11 -6.90 -52.30 -13.65
C PRO A 11 -7.76 -51.04 -13.80
N TRP A 12 -8.45 -50.70 -12.72
CA TRP A 12 -9.11 -49.42 -12.50
C TRP A 12 -8.10 -48.29 -12.53
N VAL A 13 -8.40 -47.21 -13.27
CA VAL A 13 -7.70 -45.93 -13.13
C VAL A 13 -8.74 -44.91 -12.67
N ALA A 14 -8.77 -44.66 -11.35
CA ALA A 14 -9.46 -43.53 -10.78
C ALA A 14 -8.62 -42.27 -11.07
N VAL A 15 -9.12 -41.41 -11.97
CA VAL A 15 -8.53 -40.10 -12.24
C VAL A 15 -8.93 -39.19 -11.08
N ILE A 16 -8.05 -39.04 -10.09
CA ILE A 16 -8.15 -38.01 -9.06
C ILE A 16 -7.72 -36.70 -9.72
N GLY A 17 -8.69 -35.89 -10.13
CA GLY A 17 -8.45 -34.52 -10.60
C GLY A 17 -7.97 -33.67 -9.43
N PHE A 18 -6.68 -33.40 -9.35
CA PHE A 18 -6.11 -32.36 -8.50
C PHE A 18 -6.50 -31.00 -9.07
N LEU A 19 -7.57 -30.41 -8.54
CA LEU A 19 -7.85 -28.98 -8.65
C LEU A 19 -6.83 -28.24 -7.80
N SER A 20 -5.70 -27.89 -8.41
CA SER A 20 -4.74 -26.96 -7.83
C SER A 20 -5.38 -25.56 -7.80
N PHE A 21 -6.03 -25.22 -6.70
CA PHE A 21 -6.32 -23.83 -6.35
C PHE A 21 -4.97 -23.11 -6.19
N LEU A 22 -4.56 -22.40 -7.23
CA LEU A 22 -3.53 -21.38 -7.12
C LEU A 22 -4.11 -20.26 -6.27
N ALA A 23 -3.92 -20.35 -4.95
CA ALA A 23 -4.08 -19.21 -4.07
C ALA A 23 -3.04 -18.18 -4.51
N ALA A 24 -3.50 -17.12 -5.17
CA ALA A 24 -2.68 -15.94 -5.38
C ALA A 24 -2.37 -15.37 -3.99
N ALA A 25 -1.17 -15.65 -3.49
CA ALA A 25 -0.64 -14.97 -2.32
C ALA A 25 -0.51 -13.48 -2.71
N ALA A 26 -1.41 -12.66 -2.21
CA ALA A 26 -1.25 -11.22 -2.28
C ALA A 26 0.09 -10.87 -1.61
N GLU A 27 0.99 -10.21 -2.33
CA GLU A 27 2.25 -9.73 -1.76
C GLU A 27 1.95 -8.95 -0.49
N PRO A 28 2.69 -9.18 0.61
CA PRO A 28 2.48 -8.43 1.83
C PRO A 28 2.78 -6.97 1.53
N LEU A 29 1.73 -6.13 1.53
CA LEU A 29 1.90 -4.68 1.56
C LEU A 29 2.65 -4.35 2.86
N ILE A 30 3.93 -4.01 2.72
CA ILE A 30 4.74 -3.53 3.85
C ILE A 30 4.48 -2.04 3.97
N PHE A 31 3.85 -1.64 5.06
CA PHE A 31 3.66 -0.24 5.41
C PHE A 31 4.80 0.18 6.32
N ASP A 32 5.78 0.90 5.77
CA ASP A 32 6.94 1.35 6.55
C ASP A 32 6.68 2.71 7.23
N SER A 33 5.97 3.62 6.55
CA SER A 33 5.69 4.95 7.11
C SER A 33 4.58 5.71 6.38
N CYS A 34 4.11 6.79 7.00
CA CYS A 34 3.32 7.84 6.37
C CYS A 34 3.79 9.22 6.87
N LEU A 35 3.21 10.30 6.35
CA LEU A 35 3.52 11.67 6.78
C LEU A 35 2.34 12.25 7.57
N ASP A 36 2.63 12.89 8.70
CA ASP A 36 1.64 13.67 9.44
C ASP A 36 1.35 15.03 8.76
N VAL A 37 0.46 15.83 9.37
CA VAL A 37 0.05 17.15 8.85
C VAL A 37 1.15 18.22 8.94
N GLN A 38 2.21 17.98 9.72
CA GLN A 38 3.42 18.82 9.77
C GLN A 38 4.50 18.33 8.79
N GLY A 39 4.25 17.23 8.06
CA GLY A 39 5.21 16.60 7.16
C GLY A 39 6.23 15.71 7.87
N GLY A 40 6.01 15.37 9.14
CA GLY A 40 6.82 14.45 9.93
C GLY A 40 6.55 12.99 9.55
N THR A 41 7.60 12.18 9.48
CA THR A 41 7.46 10.75 9.20
C THR A 41 6.93 10.00 10.41
N VAL A 42 5.76 9.39 10.25
CA VAL A 42 5.15 8.47 11.21
C VAL A 42 5.50 7.05 10.80
N THR A 43 6.21 6.32 11.67
CA THR A 43 6.58 4.92 11.38
C THR A 43 5.38 4.00 11.55
N ALA A 44 5.22 3.03 10.65
CA ALA A 44 4.26 1.95 10.76
C ALA A 44 4.98 0.62 11.09
N VAL A 45 4.47 -0.12 12.07
CA VAL A 45 5.12 -1.35 12.57
C VAL A 45 4.09 -2.47 12.68
N ALA A 46 4.43 -3.64 12.15
CA ALA A 46 3.63 -4.84 12.32
C ALA A 46 3.64 -5.28 13.80
N ASP A 47 2.46 -5.57 14.33
CA ASP A 47 2.21 -6.03 15.68
C ASP A 47 1.12 -7.10 15.62
N ARG A 48 1.51 -8.38 15.70
CA ARG A 48 0.57 -9.51 15.60
C ARG A 48 -0.19 -9.76 16.90
N GLU A 49 0.24 -9.16 18.00
CA GLU A 49 -0.33 -9.38 19.32
C GLU A 49 -1.49 -8.41 19.63
N GLN A 50 -1.60 -7.29 18.89
CA GLN A 50 -2.74 -6.38 19.08
C GLN A 50 -4.04 -6.96 18.48
N ALA A 51 -5.18 -6.62 19.06
CA ALA A 51 -6.48 -7.08 18.57
C ALA A 51 -7.00 -6.29 17.35
N MET A 52 -6.55 -5.05 17.16
CA MET A 52 -7.06 -4.16 16.10
C MET A 52 -6.30 -4.33 14.79
N LEU A 53 -6.98 -4.07 13.67
CA LEU A 53 -6.39 -4.06 12.34
C LEU A 53 -5.28 -3.00 12.23
N VAL A 54 -5.60 -1.76 12.62
CA VAL A 54 -4.66 -0.64 12.66
C VAL A 54 -5.01 0.25 13.85
N ARG A 55 -3.98 0.73 14.54
CA ARG A 55 -4.12 1.67 15.66
C ARG A 55 -2.98 2.70 15.64
N SER A 56 -3.30 3.93 16.02
CA SER A 56 -2.28 4.93 16.39
C SER A 56 -1.77 4.69 17.80
N ASP A 57 -0.47 4.82 17.96
CA ASP A 57 0.24 4.71 19.22
C ASP A 57 1.23 5.87 19.38
N SER A 58 1.80 6.01 20.56
CA SER A 58 2.95 6.88 20.79
C SER A 58 4.14 6.04 21.26
N ARG A 59 5.23 6.02 20.50
CA ARG A 59 6.49 5.43 20.92
C ARG A 59 7.44 6.53 21.34
N GLN A 60 7.86 6.53 22.60
CA GLN A 60 8.84 7.50 23.13
C GLN A 60 8.45 8.97 22.87
N GLY A 61 7.15 9.27 22.90
CA GLY A 61 6.62 10.61 22.62
C GLY A 61 6.46 10.95 21.13
N GLN A 62 6.83 10.05 20.22
CA GLN A 62 6.62 10.21 18.78
C GLN A 62 5.36 9.45 18.31
N PRO A 63 4.56 10.03 17.40
CA PRO A 63 3.42 9.33 16.82
C PRO A 63 3.89 8.11 16.01
N ALA A 64 3.17 7.00 16.14
CA ALA A 64 3.42 5.77 15.40
C ALA A 64 2.11 5.09 15.01
N ILE A 65 2.18 4.21 14.01
CA ILE A 65 1.09 3.32 13.60
C ILE A 65 1.50 1.88 13.91
N ARG A 66 0.59 1.12 14.49
CA ARG A 66 0.71 -0.34 14.64
C ARG A 66 -0.35 -1.02 13.81
N TYR A 67 -0.01 -2.14 13.20
CA TYR A 67 -0.97 -2.92 12.44
C TYR A 67 -0.87 -4.41 12.66
N ASN A 68 -2.00 -5.12 12.62
CA ASN A 68 -2.02 -6.57 12.69
C ASN A 68 -2.38 -7.17 11.31
N PRO A 69 -1.43 -7.85 10.63
CA PRO A 69 -1.71 -8.48 9.34
C PRO A 69 -2.67 -9.67 9.43
N ASP A 70 -2.82 -10.27 10.62
CA ASP A 70 -3.61 -11.47 10.86
C ASP A 70 -5.08 -11.14 11.19
N VAL A 71 -5.40 -9.88 11.48
CA VAL A 71 -6.77 -9.39 11.69
C VAL A 71 -7.48 -9.22 10.34
N LEU A 72 -8.71 -9.73 10.26
CA LEU A 72 -9.54 -9.75 9.05
C LEU A 72 -8.76 -10.30 7.84
N PRO A 73 -8.38 -11.60 7.83
CA PRO A 73 -7.49 -12.17 6.81
C PRO A 73 -8.07 -12.07 5.39
N GLY A 74 -9.39 -12.11 5.24
CA GLY A 74 -10.08 -11.94 3.95
C GLY A 74 -10.16 -10.49 3.44
N LEU A 75 -9.72 -9.50 4.22
CA LEU A 75 -9.74 -8.11 3.78
C LEU A 75 -8.76 -7.91 2.62
N GLY A 76 -9.17 -7.17 1.59
CA GLY A 76 -8.31 -6.87 0.44
C GLY A 76 -7.13 -5.96 0.79
N SER A 77 -6.07 -6.00 -0.02
CA SER A 77 -4.87 -5.17 0.13
C SER A 77 -5.18 -3.66 0.09
N ALA A 78 -6.04 -3.23 -0.85
CA ALA A 78 -6.49 -1.85 -0.96
C ALA A 78 -7.28 -1.38 0.27
N ALA A 79 -8.15 -2.23 0.82
CA ALA A 79 -8.93 -1.92 2.02
C ALA A 79 -8.04 -1.83 3.27
N ARG A 80 -7.05 -2.73 3.39
CA ARG A 80 -6.01 -2.61 4.41
C ARG A 80 -5.32 -1.26 4.29
N LEU A 81 -4.73 -0.95 3.13
CA LEU A 81 -4.04 0.32 2.83
C LEU A 81 -4.91 1.55 3.15
N PHE A 82 -6.20 1.50 2.85
CA PHE A 82 -7.16 2.53 3.23
C PHE A 82 -7.23 2.75 4.75
N PHE A 83 -7.31 1.69 5.57
CA PHE A 83 -7.31 1.84 7.03
C PHE A 83 -5.97 2.33 7.61
N TYR A 84 -4.83 2.02 6.98
CA TYR A 84 -3.55 2.64 7.34
C TYR A 84 -3.57 4.14 7.08
N ALA A 85 -3.95 4.54 5.87
CA ALA A 85 -4.00 5.95 5.48
C ALA A 85 -5.01 6.73 6.34
N HIS A 86 -6.16 6.12 6.64
CA HIS A 86 -7.14 6.65 7.58
C HIS A 86 -6.50 6.91 8.95
N GLN A 87 -5.80 5.93 9.52
CA GLN A 87 -5.26 6.08 10.87
C GLN A 87 -4.08 7.06 10.91
N CYS A 88 -3.32 7.16 9.82
CA CYS A 88 -2.33 8.21 9.64
C CYS A 88 -2.97 9.61 9.60
N ALA A 89 -4.00 9.79 8.77
CA ALA A 89 -4.71 11.06 8.65
C ALA A 89 -5.30 11.51 10.01
N ARG A 90 -5.79 10.57 10.82
CA ARG A 90 -6.32 10.87 12.16
C ARG A 90 -5.29 11.50 13.11
N LEU A 91 -4.00 11.18 12.98
CA LEU A 91 -2.96 11.74 13.85
C LEU A 91 -2.83 13.26 13.70
N GLY A 92 -3.15 13.79 12.52
CA GLY A 92 -3.10 15.22 12.25
C GLY A 92 -4.41 15.96 12.46
N LEU A 93 -5.49 15.26 12.84
CA LEU A 93 -6.76 15.90 13.17
C LEU A 93 -6.72 16.41 14.62
N PRO A 94 -7.16 17.66 14.87
CA PRO A 94 -7.15 18.23 16.21
C PRO A 94 -8.01 17.41 17.19
N ALA A 95 -7.44 17.07 18.34
CA ALA A 95 -8.18 16.46 19.43
C ALA A 95 -9.07 17.52 20.13
N GLY A 96 -10.30 17.16 20.49
CA GLY A 96 -11.18 18.03 21.30
C GLY A 96 -12.00 19.06 20.54
N THR A 97 -12.20 18.89 19.22
CA THR A 97 -13.21 19.65 18.48
C THR A 97 -14.62 19.25 18.95
N ALA A 98 -15.62 20.10 18.71
CA ALA A 98 -17.03 19.79 18.97
C ALA A 98 -17.59 18.71 17.99
N GLU A 99 -16.77 18.20 17.08
CA GLU A 99 -17.15 17.18 16.11
C GLU A 99 -17.28 15.82 16.79
N SER A 100 -18.27 15.04 16.34
CA SER A 100 -18.47 13.67 16.76
C SER A 100 -17.32 12.77 16.29
N ALA A 101 -17.09 11.65 16.99
CA ALA A 101 -16.11 10.65 16.58
C ALA A 101 -16.36 10.10 15.16
N ALA A 102 -17.63 10.07 14.71
CA ALA A 102 -18.01 9.65 13.37
C ALA A 102 -17.67 10.71 12.31
N GLU A 103 -17.79 11.99 12.62
CA GLU A 103 -17.34 13.09 11.74
C GLU A 103 -15.83 13.09 11.57
N ILE A 104 -15.09 12.99 12.67
CA ILE A 104 -13.62 12.87 12.65
C ILE A 104 -13.20 11.66 11.82
N ALA A 105 -13.88 10.52 11.96
CA ALA A 105 -13.60 9.32 11.18
C ALA A 105 -13.86 9.53 9.68
N ARG A 106 -14.97 10.18 9.29
CA ARG A 106 -15.27 10.52 7.90
C ARG A 106 -14.25 11.49 7.31
N GLN A 107 -13.82 12.48 8.09
CA GLN A 107 -12.77 13.41 7.66
C GLN A 107 -11.46 12.67 7.40
N ALA A 108 -11.08 11.75 8.29
CA ALA A 108 -9.91 10.91 8.10
C ALA A 108 -10.03 9.94 6.92
N ASP A 109 -11.22 9.41 6.62
CA ASP A 109 -11.48 8.60 5.43
C ASP A 109 -11.15 9.39 4.15
N CYS A 110 -11.63 10.62 4.06
CA CYS A 110 -11.39 11.46 2.88
C CYS A 110 -9.93 11.90 2.75
N LEU A 111 -9.27 12.25 3.86
CA LEU A 111 -7.85 12.59 3.86
C LEU A 111 -6.98 11.37 3.50
N GLY A 112 -7.29 10.21 4.08
CA GLY A 112 -6.62 8.95 3.77
C GLY A 112 -6.76 8.59 2.29
N LEU A 113 -7.98 8.65 1.74
CA LEU A 113 -8.22 8.44 0.32
C LEU A 113 -7.42 9.42 -0.56
N GLY A 114 -7.41 10.70 -0.20
CA GLY A 114 -6.62 11.72 -0.90
C GLY A 114 -5.13 11.41 -0.92
N ALA A 115 -4.57 10.93 0.19
CA ALA A 115 -3.17 10.53 0.28
C ALA A 115 -2.87 9.31 -0.62
N LEU A 116 -3.76 8.31 -0.66
CA LEU A 116 -3.58 7.14 -1.53
C LEU A 116 -3.59 7.49 -3.01
N LEU A 117 -4.53 8.35 -3.43
CA LEU A 117 -4.63 8.82 -4.82
C LEU A 117 -3.43 9.71 -5.19
N GLY A 118 -3.05 10.63 -4.30
CA GLY A 118 -1.90 11.52 -4.51
C GLY A 118 -0.57 10.78 -4.58
N GLY A 119 -0.41 9.73 -3.77
CA GLY A 119 0.76 8.84 -3.77
C GLY A 119 0.74 7.75 -4.85
N LYS A 120 -0.31 7.69 -5.69
CA LYS A 120 -0.53 6.63 -6.70
C LYS A 120 -0.53 5.21 -6.13
N LEU A 121 -0.88 5.07 -4.85
CA LEU A 121 -1.04 3.78 -4.16
C LEU A 121 -2.45 3.19 -4.37
N LEU A 122 -3.38 4.01 -4.86
CA LEU A 122 -4.70 3.63 -5.34
C LEU A 122 -4.96 4.43 -6.63
N GLN A 123 -5.48 3.78 -7.69
CA GLN A 123 -5.92 4.51 -8.87
C GLN A 123 -7.35 5.02 -8.68
N ARG A 124 -7.71 6.10 -9.39
CA ARG A 124 -9.03 6.72 -9.23
C ARG A 124 -10.15 5.78 -9.68
N GLU A 125 -9.89 5.00 -10.72
CA GLU A 125 -10.77 3.97 -11.26
C GLU A 125 -11.04 2.82 -10.27
N ASP A 126 -10.16 2.58 -9.29
CA ASP A 126 -10.29 1.51 -8.30
C ASP A 126 -11.12 1.92 -7.08
N VAL A 127 -11.44 3.20 -6.92
CA VAL A 127 -12.19 3.74 -5.76
C VAL A 127 -13.58 3.08 -5.59
N PRO A 128 -14.39 2.84 -6.65
CA PRO A 128 -15.65 2.14 -6.51
C PRO A 128 -15.50 0.71 -5.99
N ALA A 129 -14.46 -0.02 -6.45
CA ALA A 129 -14.17 -1.38 -5.99
C ALA A 129 -13.73 -1.40 -4.52
N LEU A 130 -12.91 -0.43 -4.11
CA LEU A 130 -12.55 -0.22 -2.71
C LEU A 130 -13.81 0.02 -1.87
N GLN A 131 -14.68 0.96 -2.24
CA GLN A 131 -15.90 1.26 -1.47
C GLN A 131 -16.80 0.03 -1.33
N ALA A 132 -16.99 -0.75 -2.39
CA ALA A 132 -17.78 -1.98 -2.33
C ALA A 132 -17.19 -3.00 -1.35
N ALA A 133 -15.86 -3.07 -1.23
CA ALA A 133 -15.17 -3.94 -0.29
C ALA A 133 -15.25 -3.45 1.17
N LEU A 134 -15.59 -2.19 1.43
CA LEU A 134 -15.71 -1.62 2.79
C LEU A 134 -17.09 -1.87 3.41
N THR A 135 -17.51 -3.13 3.39
CA THR A 135 -18.76 -3.59 4.03
C THR A 135 -18.40 -4.55 5.16
N PHE A 136 -18.86 -4.25 6.37
CA PHE A 136 -18.41 -4.90 7.60
C PHE A 136 -19.59 -5.26 8.50
N SER A 137 -19.48 -6.41 9.17
CA SER A 137 -20.39 -6.80 10.24
C SER A 137 -20.08 -6.05 11.54
N ASP A 138 -20.99 -6.12 12.52
CA ASP A 138 -20.74 -5.54 13.86
C ASP A 138 -19.50 -6.16 14.53
N ALA A 139 -19.22 -7.44 14.28
CA ALA A 139 -18.05 -8.13 14.80
C ALA A 139 -16.75 -7.62 14.15
N ASP A 140 -16.76 -7.33 12.84
CA ASP A 140 -15.60 -6.75 12.15
C ASP A 140 -15.31 -5.34 12.67
N TRP A 141 -16.36 -4.55 12.95
CA TRP A 141 -16.20 -3.21 13.50
C TRP A 141 -15.52 -3.18 14.87
N ALA A 142 -15.57 -4.26 15.65
CA ALA A 142 -14.88 -4.35 16.93
C ALA A 142 -13.35 -4.31 16.81
N VAL A 143 -12.80 -4.62 15.63
CA VAL A 143 -11.36 -4.65 15.35
C VAL A 143 -10.90 -3.55 14.37
N LEU A 144 -11.82 -2.78 13.81
CA LEU A 144 -11.53 -1.69 12.88
C LEU A 144 -11.29 -0.35 13.59
N PRO A 145 -10.55 0.59 12.97
CA PRO A 145 -10.34 1.91 13.55
C PRO A 145 -11.60 2.79 13.48
N GLY A 146 -11.93 3.38 14.62
CA GLY A 146 -13.03 4.34 14.75
C GLY A 146 -14.41 3.69 14.87
N PRO A 147 -15.47 4.51 14.99
CA PRO A 147 -16.83 3.99 15.14
C PRO A 147 -17.35 3.39 13.81
N PRO A 148 -18.37 2.50 13.89
CA PRO A 148 -19.10 2.02 12.73
C PRO A 148 -19.69 3.16 11.89
N ARG A 149 -19.54 3.08 10.57
CA ARG A 149 -20.00 4.11 9.63
C ARG A 149 -20.15 3.56 8.22
N SER A 150 -20.95 4.24 7.40
CA SER A 150 -20.99 4.04 5.95
C SER A 150 -19.86 4.81 5.26
N PHE A 151 -19.32 4.26 4.18
CA PHE A 151 -18.29 4.90 3.37
C PHE A 151 -18.90 5.51 2.11
N ASP A 152 -18.74 6.82 1.94
CA ASP A 152 -19.05 7.55 0.70
C ASP A 152 -17.78 8.22 0.18
N LEU A 153 -16.88 7.39 -0.36
CA LEU A 153 -15.59 7.79 -0.89
C LEU A 153 -15.72 8.66 -2.14
N ALA A 154 -16.81 8.51 -2.89
CA ALA A 154 -17.10 9.32 -4.07
C ALA A 154 -17.44 10.78 -3.70
N SER A 155 -18.08 11.00 -2.56
CA SER A 155 -18.41 12.34 -2.06
C SER A 155 -17.21 13.08 -1.47
N CYS A 156 -16.11 12.39 -1.18
CA CYS A 156 -14.91 13.03 -0.68
C CYS A 156 -14.46 14.08 -1.69
N ARG A 157 -14.55 15.35 -1.29
CA ARG A 157 -13.94 16.45 -2.02
C ARG A 157 -12.43 16.31 -1.87
N VAL A 158 -11.84 15.44 -2.69
CA VAL A 158 -10.41 15.38 -2.90
C VAL A 158 -10.06 16.62 -3.72
N SER A 159 -10.17 17.80 -3.10
CA SER A 159 -9.60 19.02 -3.63
C SER A 159 -8.14 18.69 -3.85
N GLY A 160 -7.64 18.83 -5.08
CA GLY A 160 -6.22 18.68 -5.40
C GLY A 160 -5.28 19.67 -4.67
N GLY A 161 -5.77 20.34 -3.62
CA GLY A 161 -5.03 21.17 -2.67
C GLY A 161 -5.08 20.68 -1.21
N GLY A 162 -5.74 19.54 -0.93
CA GLY A 162 -5.64 18.80 0.35
C GLY A 162 -4.71 17.61 0.26
N VAL A 163 -3.84 17.60 -0.75
CA VAL A 163 -2.69 16.70 -0.78
C VAL A 163 -1.91 16.97 0.50
N LEU A 164 -1.27 15.94 1.05
CA LEU A 164 0.09 16.08 1.54
C LEU A 164 0.93 16.81 0.46
N GLN A 165 0.72 18.11 0.28
CA GLN A 165 1.70 18.98 -0.31
C GLN A 165 2.82 18.91 0.71
N LEU A 166 3.86 18.14 0.40
CA LEU A 166 5.19 18.50 0.84
C LEU A 166 5.30 20.00 0.54
N PRO A 167 5.33 20.89 1.55
CA PRO A 167 5.87 22.19 1.28
C PRO A 167 7.32 21.88 0.97
N LEU A 168 7.69 21.81 -0.31
CA LEU A 168 9.08 22.00 -0.65
C LEU A 168 9.38 23.38 -0.06
N ALA A 169 10.24 23.41 0.98
CA ALA A 169 10.56 24.63 1.73
C ALA A 169 10.95 25.80 0.79
N ARG A 170 11.34 25.48 -0.45
CA ARG A 170 11.30 26.31 -1.65
C ARG A 170 10.87 25.47 -2.86
N GLN A 171 10.27 26.09 -3.88
CA GLN A 171 10.12 25.44 -5.19
C GLN A 171 11.45 24.78 -5.64
N PRO A 172 11.41 23.57 -6.23
CA PRO A 172 12.63 22.90 -6.65
C PRO A 172 13.36 23.78 -7.66
N SER A 173 14.66 23.99 -7.44
CA SER A 173 15.48 24.72 -8.39
C SER A 173 15.43 24.03 -9.77
N ALA A 174 15.68 24.78 -10.85
CA ALA A 174 15.77 24.21 -12.20
C ALA A 174 16.72 23.00 -12.27
N ARG A 175 17.77 23.01 -11.45
CA ARG A 175 18.71 21.89 -11.28
C ARG A 175 18.08 20.66 -10.63
N GLN A 176 17.30 20.85 -9.56
CA GLN A 176 16.57 19.75 -8.90
C GLN A 176 15.53 19.15 -9.85
N THR A 177 14.79 19.98 -10.57
CA THR A 177 13.80 19.54 -11.55
C THR A 177 14.46 18.74 -12.68
N ALA A 178 15.59 19.22 -13.22
CA ALA A 178 16.33 18.51 -14.25
C ALA A 178 16.86 17.15 -13.75
N TRP A 179 17.38 17.10 -12.52
CA TRP A 179 17.85 15.85 -11.92
C TRP A 179 16.71 14.85 -11.69
N ASN A 180 15.59 15.29 -11.10
CA ASN A 180 14.41 14.44 -10.88
C ASN A 180 13.92 13.83 -12.21
N ASN A 181 13.77 14.65 -13.25
CA ASN A 181 13.35 14.19 -14.57
C ASN A 181 14.32 13.15 -15.17
N CYS A 182 15.63 13.35 -14.98
CA CYS A 182 16.64 12.40 -15.43
C CYS A 182 16.54 11.05 -14.70
N ILE A 183 16.42 11.07 -13.37
CA ILE A 183 16.31 9.86 -12.55
C ILE A 183 15.02 9.10 -12.87
N HIS A 184 13.91 9.79 -13.09
CA HIS A 184 12.66 9.17 -13.55
C HIS A 184 12.85 8.46 -14.89
N ALA A 185 13.48 9.09 -15.87
CA ALA A 185 13.77 8.46 -17.16
C ALA A 185 14.70 7.23 -17.03
N CYS A 186 15.65 7.24 -16.09
CA CYS A 186 16.47 6.08 -15.78
C CYS A 186 15.67 4.96 -15.11
N GLY A 187 14.76 5.30 -14.19
CA GLY A 187 13.84 4.36 -13.56
C GLY A 187 12.89 3.69 -14.55
N ASP A 188 12.34 4.44 -15.50
CA ASP A 188 11.47 3.89 -16.55
C ASP A 188 12.21 2.89 -17.45
N ARG A 189 13.49 3.15 -17.75
CA ARG A 189 14.35 2.20 -18.48
C ARG A 189 14.64 0.95 -17.67
N LEU A 190 14.93 1.10 -16.37
CA LEU A 190 15.14 -0.03 -15.45
C LEU A 190 13.90 -0.93 -15.43
N TRP A 191 12.73 -0.33 -15.22
CA TRP A 191 11.44 -1.02 -15.19
C TRP A 191 11.18 -1.82 -16.47
N ASN A 192 11.36 -1.20 -17.63
CA ASN A 192 11.19 -1.87 -18.92
C ASN A 192 12.22 -2.98 -19.17
N CYS A 193 13.44 -2.82 -18.66
CA CYS A 193 14.48 -3.84 -18.73
C CYS A 193 14.14 -5.04 -17.84
N GLN A 194 13.75 -4.81 -16.59
CA GLN A 194 13.37 -5.86 -15.64
C GLN A 194 12.16 -6.68 -16.10
N LYS A 195 11.20 -6.05 -16.80
CA LYS A 195 10.10 -6.77 -17.46
C LYS A 195 10.56 -7.81 -18.46
N ARG A 196 11.70 -7.60 -19.12
CA ARG A 196 12.28 -8.57 -20.06
C ARG A 196 13.09 -9.66 -19.34
N CYS A 197 13.69 -9.35 -18.19
CA CYS A 197 14.38 -10.35 -17.37
C CYS A 197 13.42 -11.21 -16.53
N GLY A 198 12.23 -10.70 -16.20
CA GLY A 198 11.24 -11.39 -15.38
C GLY A 198 11.49 -11.31 -13.86
N HIS A 199 12.50 -10.56 -13.41
CA HIS A 199 12.79 -10.35 -11.98
C HIS A 199 13.45 -8.99 -11.73
N ALA A 200 13.28 -8.45 -10.51
CA ALA A 200 13.77 -7.13 -10.12
C ALA A 200 15.31 -7.06 -10.03
N ASP A 201 15.97 -8.14 -9.60
CA ASP A 201 17.43 -8.13 -9.36
C ASP A 201 18.26 -8.46 -10.61
N CYS A 202 17.74 -8.13 -11.79
CA CYS A 202 18.47 -8.34 -13.04
C CYS A 202 19.74 -7.47 -13.06
N ALA A 203 20.89 -8.10 -12.82
CA ALA A 203 22.17 -7.41 -12.63
C ALA A 203 22.55 -6.51 -13.82
N SER A 204 22.20 -6.91 -15.05
CA SER A 204 22.41 -6.10 -16.26
C SER A 204 21.53 -4.84 -16.26
N CYS A 205 20.28 -4.94 -15.85
CA CYS A 205 19.35 -3.81 -15.75
C CYS A 205 19.75 -2.86 -14.62
N LEU A 206 20.16 -3.39 -13.46
CA LEU A 206 20.67 -2.59 -12.34
C LEU A 206 21.97 -1.86 -12.70
N SER A 207 22.88 -2.53 -13.41
CA SER A 207 24.11 -1.91 -13.92
C SER A 207 23.81 -0.81 -14.93
N ALA A 208 22.87 -1.04 -15.85
CA ALA A 208 22.43 -0.04 -16.82
C ALA A 208 21.76 1.17 -16.14
N PHE A 209 20.98 0.94 -15.08
CA PHE A 209 20.42 2.00 -14.26
C PHE A 209 21.51 2.80 -13.55
N GLY A 210 22.51 2.13 -12.95
CA GLY A 210 23.64 2.79 -12.31
C GLY A 210 24.41 3.71 -13.27
N LEU A 211 24.67 3.24 -14.49
CA LEU A 211 25.27 4.04 -15.56
C LEU A 211 24.39 5.23 -15.94
N CYS A 212 23.08 5.00 -16.16
CA CYS A 212 22.13 6.08 -16.46
C CYS A 212 22.11 7.15 -15.36
N LYS A 213 22.01 6.71 -14.10
CA LYS A 213 22.01 7.57 -12.90
C LYS A 213 23.28 8.42 -12.81
N SER A 214 24.45 7.85 -13.11
CA SER A 214 25.71 8.63 -13.12
C SER A 214 25.69 9.78 -14.13
N GLY A 215 24.94 9.65 -15.23
CA GLY A 215 24.73 10.70 -16.22
C GLY A 215 23.81 11.84 -15.76
N CYS A 216 23.02 11.66 -14.71
CA CYS A 216 22.13 12.68 -14.16
C CYS A 216 22.86 13.74 -13.32
N GLY A 217 24.15 13.51 -13.01
CA GLY A 217 24.92 14.35 -12.11
C GLY A 217 24.64 14.08 -10.63
N ALA A 218 25.34 14.81 -9.76
CA ALA A 218 25.22 14.63 -8.31
C ALA A 218 23.80 14.95 -7.81
N ASP A 219 23.31 14.12 -6.90
CA ASP A 219 22.06 14.33 -6.18
C ASP A 219 22.12 15.70 -5.45
N PRO A 220 21.25 16.65 -5.79
CA PRO A 220 21.28 17.96 -5.16
C PRO A 220 20.89 17.93 -3.67
N ALA A 221 20.22 16.86 -3.19
CA ALA A 221 19.88 16.66 -1.78
C ALA A 221 21.03 16.07 -0.95
N ALA A 222 22.01 15.43 -1.59
CA ALA A 222 23.19 14.85 -0.91
C ALA A 222 24.19 15.89 -0.41
N ARG A 223 23.94 17.20 -0.62
CA ARG A 223 24.82 18.30 -0.23
C ARG A 223 24.48 18.95 1.11
N ILE A 224 23.65 18.31 1.93
CA ILE A 224 23.40 18.67 3.33
C ILE A 224 24.06 17.63 4.23
N GLN A 225 25.39 17.55 4.19
CA GLN A 225 26.17 16.99 5.28
C GLN A 225 27.41 17.88 5.46
N TYR A 226 27.47 18.46 6.67
CA TYR A 226 28.39 19.47 7.20
C TYR A 226 28.09 20.93 6.84
#